data_AF-A0A192A7Z9-F1
#
_entry.id   AF-A0A192A7Z9-F1
#
_cell.length_a   1.000
_cell.length_b   1.000
_cell.length_c   1.000
_cell.angle_alpha   90.00
_cell.angle_beta   90.00
_cell.angle_gamma   90.00
#
_symmetry.space_group_name_H-M   'P 1'
#
loop_
_entity.id
_entity.type
_entity.pdbx_description
1 polymer ?
#
loop_
_entity_poly.entity_id
_entity_poly.type
_entity_poly.pdbx_seq_one_letter_code
_entity_poly.pdbx_strand_id
1 'polypeptide(L)'
;MNRVIKLAESVAARLNAVVSISDGSAEGATLFGADLPGYAARAAAKELVENWIAAVADGNSDKFLADVDQVISTLTKFKEKAQSILPAANVIDDVWSPLAGAMTGKQYVAHQGCKCPSCGSTEDLSGDSFNADGGTASQEMGCNACEASWSDVYVLAGYSNLEGGVSIKDVDSAVEDVKSRSKQYGFSVTGEEHAKEVLEESCDILGLVLSELEIKLAVAKLLS
;
A
#
# COMPACT_ATOMS: atom_id res chain seq x y z
N MET A 1 7.25 -39.01 -41.17
CA MET A 1 7.90 -39.11 -39.84
C MET A 1 8.96 -38.03 -39.61
N ASN A 2 10.04 -37.98 -40.40
CA ASN A 2 11.19 -37.10 -40.12
C ASN A 2 10.91 -35.56 -40.16
N ARG A 3 9.86 -35.13 -40.88
CA ARG A 3 9.46 -33.70 -40.95
C ARG A 3 8.65 -33.23 -39.73
N VAL A 4 7.82 -34.11 -39.17
CA VAL A 4 6.96 -33.80 -38.01
C VAL A 4 7.80 -33.73 -36.74
N ILE A 5 8.77 -34.64 -36.59
CA ILE A 5 9.73 -34.64 -35.48
C ILE A 5 10.56 -33.35 -35.48
N LYS A 6 11.11 -32.93 -36.64
CA LYS A 6 11.86 -31.67 -36.74
C LYS A 6 11.02 -30.42 -36.45
N LEU A 7 9.74 -30.44 -36.81
CA LEU A 7 8.83 -29.34 -36.50
C LEU A 7 8.51 -29.31 -35.00
N ALA A 8 8.27 -30.47 -34.39
CA ALA A 8 8.06 -30.61 -32.94
C ALA A 8 9.29 -30.14 -32.15
N GLU A 9 10.49 -30.56 -32.53
CA GLU A 9 11.75 -30.12 -31.92
C GLU A 9 11.98 -28.61 -32.08
N SER A 10 11.67 -28.05 -33.25
CA SER A 10 11.78 -26.61 -33.49
C SER A 10 10.76 -25.81 -32.67
N VAL A 11 9.53 -26.29 -32.53
CA VAL A 11 8.48 -25.67 -31.72
C VAL A 11 8.82 -25.77 -30.24
N ALA A 12 9.27 -26.94 -29.76
CA ALA A 12 9.71 -27.15 -28.38
C ALA A 12 10.94 -26.28 -28.04
N ALA A 13 11.92 -26.15 -28.94
CA ALA A 13 13.06 -25.26 -28.76
C ALA A 13 12.64 -23.79 -28.68
N ARG A 14 11.70 -23.35 -29.52
CA ARG A 14 11.15 -21.98 -29.47
C ARG A 14 10.34 -21.73 -28.20
N LEU A 15 9.58 -22.72 -27.73
CA LEU A 15 8.81 -22.63 -26.49
C LEU A 15 9.71 -22.63 -25.25
N ASN A 16 10.72 -23.50 -25.18
CA ASN A 16 11.70 -23.51 -24.09
C ASN A 16 12.51 -22.22 -24.03
N ALA A 17 12.87 -21.64 -25.18
CA ALA A 17 13.51 -20.32 -25.23
C ALA A 17 12.59 -19.19 -24.71
N VAL A 18 11.27 -19.34 -24.84
CA VAL A 18 10.28 -18.39 -24.32
C VAL A 18 9.99 -18.60 -22.82
N VAL A 19 10.02 -19.85 -22.34
CA VAL A 19 9.74 -20.21 -20.93
C VAL A 19 10.97 -20.15 -20.04
N SER A 20 12.19 -20.19 -20.61
CA SER A 20 13.42 -19.84 -19.91
C SER A 20 13.45 -18.34 -19.64
N ILE A 21 12.56 -17.90 -18.75
CA ILE A 21 12.61 -16.61 -18.08
C ILE A 21 13.89 -16.67 -17.27
N SER A 22 15.00 -16.20 -17.85
CA SER A 22 16.20 -15.92 -17.07
C SER A 22 15.82 -14.85 -16.04
N ASP A 23 16.28 -15.02 -14.80
CA ASP A 23 16.13 -14.07 -13.69
C ASP A 23 16.85 -12.72 -13.93
N GLY A 24 17.07 -12.34 -15.18
CA GLY A 24 17.69 -11.08 -15.56
C GLY A 24 18.33 -11.15 -16.94
N SER A 25 17.91 -10.22 -17.80
CA SER A 25 18.66 -9.72 -18.96
C SER A 25 18.92 -10.70 -20.11
N ALA A 26 17.98 -10.76 -21.06
CA ALA A 26 18.34 -10.78 -22.49
C ALA A 26 17.15 -10.29 -23.34
N GLU A 27 17.44 -9.39 -24.29
CA GLU A 27 16.51 -8.87 -25.28
C GLU A 27 16.04 -10.01 -26.21
N GLY A 28 14.85 -10.54 -25.91
CA GLY A 28 14.10 -11.42 -26.79
C GLY A 28 12.62 -11.18 -26.56
N ALA A 29 11.85 -11.00 -27.63
CA ALA A 29 10.40 -10.87 -27.54
C ALA A 29 9.82 -12.17 -26.98
N THR A 30 9.50 -12.18 -25.69
CA THR A 30 8.83 -13.29 -25.02
C THR A 30 7.36 -13.32 -25.47
N LEU A 31 6.85 -14.50 -25.83
CA LEU A 31 5.46 -14.67 -26.29
C LEU A 31 4.43 -14.29 -25.21
N PHE A 32 4.82 -14.47 -23.95
CA PHE A 32 4.19 -13.88 -22.78
C PHE A 32 5.15 -12.78 -22.32
N GLY A 33 4.74 -11.51 -22.33
CA GLY A 33 5.62 -10.40 -21.92
C GLY A 33 6.33 -10.72 -20.60
N ALA A 34 7.54 -10.19 -20.39
CA ALA A 34 8.36 -10.43 -19.19
C ALA A 34 7.61 -10.17 -17.86
N ASP A 35 6.48 -9.49 -17.92
CA ASP A 35 5.60 -9.15 -16.82
C ASP A 35 4.34 -10.03 -16.80
N LEU A 36 4.47 -11.34 -16.56
CA LEU A 36 3.36 -12.09 -15.96
C LEU A 36 3.40 -11.82 -14.44
N PRO A 37 2.54 -10.94 -13.89
CA PRO A 37 2.55 -10.65 -12.47
C PRO A 37 2.07 -11.86 -11.67
N GLY A 38 2.86 -12.23 -10.66
CA GLY A 38 2.46 -13.18 -9.63
C GLY A 38 2.83 -14.65 -9.89
N TYR A 39 3.09 -15.36 -8.79
CA TYR A 39 3.52 -16.76 -8.79
C TYR A 39 2.55 -17.71 -9.48
N ALA A 40 1.24 -17.46 -9.38
CA ALA A 40 0.20 -18.31 -9.98
C ALA A 40 0.20 -18.24 -11.51
N ALA A 41 0.38 -17.06 -12.10
CA ALA A 41 0.41 -16.89 -13.56
C ALA A 41 1.62 -17.59 -14.18
N ARG A 42 2.79 -17.51 -13.54
CA ARG A 42 4.01 -18.19 -13.98
C ARG A 42 3.89 -19.71 -13.91
N ALA A 43 3.33 -20.24 -12.82
CA ALA A 43 3.11 -21.68 -12.68
C ALA A 43 2.14 -22.23 -13.74
N ALA A 44 1.03 -21.52 -13.99
CA ALA A 44 0.05 -21.91 -15.01
C ALA A 44 0.65 -21.88 -16.43
N ALA A 45 1.43 -20.84 -16.77
CA ALA A 45 2.09 -20.74 -18.06
C ALA A 45 3.09 -21.88 -18.28
N LYS A 46 3.89 -22.22 -17.24
CA LYS A 46 4.84 -23.33 -17.30
C LYS A 46 4.14 -24.67 -17.55
N GLU A 47 3.11 -24.97 -16.76
CA GLU A 47 2.33 -26.20 -16.88
C GLU A 47 1.68 -26.34 -18.27
N LEU A 48 1.17 -25.24 -18.84
CA LEU A 48 0.63 -25.21 -20.20
C LEU A 48 1.68 -25.55 -21.27
N VAL A 49 2.89 -25.01 -21.14
CA VAL A 49 3.97 -25.28 -22.10
C VAL A 49 4.46 -26.72 -21.99
N GLU A 50 4.63 -27.25 -20.78
CA GLU A 50 5.05 -28.64 -20.58
C GLU A 50 4.03 -29.63 -21.17
N ASN A 51 2.74 -29.40 -20.92
CA ASN A 51 1.67 -30.21 -21.50
C ASN A 51 1.59 -30.08 -23.03
N TRP A 52 1.86 -28.88 -23.59
CA TRP A 52 1.93 -28.68 -25.03
C TRP A 52 3.06 -29.48 -25.68
N ILE A 53 4.26 -29.46 -25.10
CA ILE A 53 5.41 -30.21 -25.63
C ILE A 53 5.11 -31.71 -25.65
N ALA A 54 4.48 -32.25 -24.59
CA ALA A 54 4.08 -33.65 -24.52
C ALA A 54 3.06 -34.02 -25.60
N ALA A 55 1.99 -33.23 -25.76
CA ALA A 55 0.93 -33.49 -26.74
C ALA A 55 1.44 -33.50 -28.19
N VAL A 56 2.39 -32.63 -28.52
CA VAL A 56 3.03 -32.60 -29.84
C VAL A 56 3.92 -33.82 -30.08
N ALA A 57 4.64 -34.27 -29.04
CA ALA A 57 5.50 -35.46 -29.14
C ALA A 57 4.71 -36.76 -29.38
N ASP A 58 3.53 -36.88 -28.78
CA ASP A 58 2.67 -38.07 -28.89
C ASP A 58 1.87 -38.14 -30.21
N GLY A 59 1.99 -37.13 -31.08
CA GLY A 59 1.34 -37.09 -32.40
C GLY A 59 -0.19 -36.93 -32.34
N ASN A 60 -0.75 -36.62 -31.17
CA ASN A 60 -2.19 -36.43 -30.95
C ASN A 60 -2.59 -34.95 -31.14
N SER A 61 -2.26 -34.37 -32.30
CA SER A 61 -2.51 -32.95 -32.59
C SER A 61 -3.98 -32.61 -32.83
N ASP A 62 -4.81 -33.60 -33.12
CA ASP A 62 -6.18 -33.40 -33.59
C ASP A 62 -7.12 -32.86 -32.50
N LYS A 63 -6.71 -32.98 -31.22
CA LYS A 63 -7.45 -32.47 -30.06
C LYS A 63 -6.83 -31.23 -29.43
N PHE A 64 -5.69 -30.77 -29.93
CA PHE A 64 -4.92 -29.71 -29.28
C PHE A 64 -5.72 -28.43 -29.06
N LEU A 65 -6.46 -27.97 -30.08
CA LEU A 65 -7.29 -26.77 -29.95
C LEU A 65 -8.41 -26.97 -28.92
N ALA A 66 -9.01 -28.17 -28.87
CA ALA A 66 -10.05 -28.48 -27.90
C ALA A 66 -9.49 -28.51 -26.46
N ASP A 67 -8.27 -29.01 -26.26
CA ASP A 67 -7.60 -29.03 -24.97
C ASP A 67 -7.26 -27.59 -24.50
N VAL A 68 -6.79 -26.73 -25.42
CA VAL A 68 -6.56 -25.30 -25.14
C VAL A 68 -7.86 -24.60 -24.74
N ASP A 69 -8.95 -24.81 -25.48
CA ASP A 69 -10.27 -24.25 -25.16
C ASP A 69 -10.75 -24.73 -23.78
N GLN A 70 -10.51 -26.01 -23.44
CA GLN A 70 -10.85 -26.55 -22.12
C GLN A 70 -10.04 -25.91 -20.99
N VAL A 71 -8.75 -25.63 -21.19
CA VAL A 71 -7.94 -24.92 -20.20
C VAL A 71 -8.42 -23.47 -20.03
N ILE A 72 -8.70 -22.75 -21.12
CA ILE A 72 -9.26 -21.39 -21.06
C ILE A 72 -10.59 -21.38 -20.30
N SER A 73 -11.47 -22.35 -20.57
CA SER A 73 -12.74 -22.51 -19.85
C SER A 73 -12.52 -22.74 -18.35
N THR A 74 -11.56 -23.59 -18.01
CA THR A 74 -11.25 -23.93 -16.61
C THR A 74 -10.66 -22.73 -15.85
N LEU A 75 -9.73 -22.01 -16.48
CA LEU A 75 -9.13 -20.80 -15.90
C LEU A 75 -10.18 -19.68 -15.72
N THR A 76 -11.11 -19.52 -16.65
CA THR A 76 -12.23 -18.58 -16.53
C THR A 76 -13.08 -18.92 -15.30
N LYS A 77 -13.47 -20.19 -15.13
CA LYS A 77 -14.24 -20.65 -13.95
C LYS A 77 -13.47 -20.45 -12.65
N PHE A 78 -12.16 -20.69 -12.66
CA PHE A 78 -11.31 -20.43 -11.50
C PHE A 78 -11.30 -18.95 -11.14
N LYS A 79 -11.15 -18.06 -12.13
CA LYS A 79 -11.20 -16.60 -11.94
C LYS A 79 -12.54 -16.17 -11.32
N GLU A 80 -13.66 -16.62 -11.86
CA GLU A 80 -15.00 -16.32 -11.33
C GLU A 80 -15.14 -16.79 -9.88
N LYS A 81 -14.68 -18.00 -9.57
CA LYS A 81 -14.70 -18.53 -8.20
C LYS A 81 -13.78 -17.75 -7.26
N ALA A 82 -12.57 -17.42 -7.70
CA ALA A 82 -11.65 -16.60 -6.93
C ALA A 82 -12.24 -15.21 -6.64
N GLN A 83 -12.87 -14.57 -7.63
CA GLN A 83 -13.58 -13.30 -7.45
C GLN A 83 -14.74 -13.41 -6.46
N SER A 84 -15.44 -14.54 -6.41
CA SER A 84 -16.53 -14.76 -5.44
C SER A 84 -16.06 -14.98 -4.00
N ILE A 85 -14.80 -15.41 -3.81
CA ILE A 85 -14.23 -15.73 -2.49
C ILE A 85 -13.37 -14.57 -1.96
N LEU A 86 -12.67 -13.88 -2.86
CA LEU A 86 -11.81 -12.77 -2.48
C LEU A 86 -12.68 -11.61 -1.96
N PRO A 87 -12.31 -10.99 -0.83
CA PRO A 87 -13.00 -9.79 -0.37
C PRO A 87 -12.92 -8.71 -1.45
N ALA A 88 -13.96 -7.90 -1.60
CA ALA A 88 -14.05 -6.82 -2.60
C ALA A 88 -12.87 -5.81 -2.55
N ALA A 89 -12.10 -5.82 -1.45
CA ALA A 89 -10.84 -5.08 -1.31
C ALA A 89 -9.72 -5.56 -2.26
N ASN A 90 -9.75 -6.81 -2.73
CA ASN A 90 -8.68 -7.43 -3.54
C ASN A 90 -9.02 -7.51 -5.03
N VAL A 91 -10.23 -7.12 -5.43
CA VAL A 91 -10.56 -6.89 -6.84
C VAL A 91 -10.08 -5.49 -7.16
N ILE A 92 -8.93 -5.40 -7.85
CA ILE A 92 -8.43 -4.15 -8.41
C ILE A 92 -9.39 -3.78 -9.55
N ASP A 93 -10.45 -3.04 -9.20
CA ASP A 93 -11.39 -2.40 -10.13
C ASP A 93 -10.78 -1.11 -10.76
N ASP A 94 -9.45 -1.08 -10.89
CA ASP A 94 -8.69 0.07 -11.41
C ASP A 94 -8.63 0.07 -12.94
N VAL A 95 -9.31 -0.86 -13.63
CA VAL A 95 -9.48 -0.80 -15.08
C VAL A 95 -10.59 0.19 -15.41
N TRP A 96 -10.27 1.47 -15.25
CA TRP A 96 -11.10 2.56 -15.74
C TRP A 96 -10.76 2.90 -17.19
N SER A 97 -11.76 3.29 -17.99
CA SER A 97 -11.56 3.87 -19.32
C SER A 97 -12.52 5.04 -19.55
N PRO A 98 -12.14 6.06 -20.34
CA PRO A 98 -13.02 7.19 -20.65
C PRO A 98 -14.35 6.77 -21.31
N LEU A 99 -14.34 5.66 -22.07
CA LEU A 99 -15.54 5.12 -22.72
C LEU A 99 -16.56 4.56 -21.72
N ALA A 100 -16.12 4.21 -20.51
CA ALA A 100 -16.99 3.73 -19.44
C ALA A 100 -17.61 4.87 -18.61
N GLY A 101 -17.29 6.13 -18.91
CA GLY A 101 -17.72 7.31 -18.17
C GLY A 101 -16.65 7.82 -17.20
N ALA A 102 -17.03 8.75 -16.32
CA ALA A 102 -16.10 9.34 -15.35
C ALA A 102 -15.62 8.35 -14.28
N MET A 103 -14.41 8.54 -13.77
CA MET A 103 -13.84 7.76 -12.67
C MET A 103 -14.71 7.88 -11.43
N THR A 104 -14.87 6.77 -10.71
CA THR A 104 -15.35 6.81 -9.33
C THR A 104 -14.27 7.40 -8.42
N GLY A 105 -14.65 7.91 -7.24
CA GLY A 105 -13.67 8.43 -6.27
C GLY A 105 -12.60 7.39 -5.88
N LYS A 106 -12.97 6.10 -5.78
CA LYS A 106 -12.01 5.02 -5.50
C LYS A 106 -10.96 4.88 -6.62
N GLN A 107 -11.39 4.93 -7.88
CA GLN A 107 -10.49 4.86 -9.04
C GLN A 107 -9.59 6.09 -9.14
N TYR A 108 -10.14 7.29 -8.90
CA TYR A 108 -9.36 8.53 -8.89
C TYR A 108 -8.27 8.52 -7.81
N VAL A 109 -8.60 8.07 -6.59
CA VAL A 109 -7.65 7.92 -5.48
C VAL A 109 -6.60 6.84 -5.79
N ALA A 110 -6.97 5.72 -6.43
CA ALA A 110 -6.02 4.70 -6.86
C ALA A 110 -4.98 5.25 -7.87
N HIS A 111 -5.38 6.25 -8.66
CA HIS A 111 -4.49 7.01 -9.54
C HIS A 111 -3.83 8.23 -8.87
N GLN A 112 -3.88 8.33 -7.53
CA GLN A 112 -3.24 9.38 -6.73
C GLN A 112 -3.67 10.81 -7.12
N GLY A 113 -4.85 10.96 -7.73
CA GLY A 113 -5.33 12.27 -8.21
C GLY A 113 -4.53 12.85 -9.38
N CYS A 114 -3.67 12.07 -10.05
CA CYS A 114 -2.80 12.57 -11.13
C CYS A 114 -3.41 12.42 -12.54
N LYS A 115 -4.71 12.14 -12.65
CA LYS A 115 -5.40 11.93 -13.93
C LYS A 115 -6.75 12.60 -13.93
N CYS A 116 -7.11 13.26 -15.04
CA CYS A 116 -8.46 13.77 -15.19
C CYS A 116 -9.48 12.63 -15.03
N PRO A 117 -10.47 12.74 -14.11
CA PRO A 117 -11.45 11.68 -13.90
C PRO A 117 -12.40 11.52 -15.09
N SER A 118 -12.46 12.49 -16.01
CA SER A 118 -13.32 12.44 -17.19
C SER A 118 -12.64 11.80 -18.40
N CYS A 119 -11.46 12.31 -18.79
CA CYS A 119 -10.79 11.90 -20.03
C CYS A 119 -9.49 11.11 -19.81
N GLY A 120 -8.98 11.02 -18.59
CA GLY A 120 -7.75 10.30 -18.26
C GLY A 120 -6.45 11.02 -18.59
N SER A 121 -6.50 12.26 -19.07
CA SER A 121 -5.31 13.08 -19.35
C SER A 121 -4.46 13.31 -18.09
N THR A 122 -3.13 13.26 -18.24
CA THR A 122 -2.12 13.53 -17.20
C THR A 122 -1.42 14.86 -17.39
N GLU A 123 -1.45 15.43 -18.59
CA GLU A 123 -0.54 16.51 -19.00
C GLU A 123 -1.10 17.91 -18.76
N ASP A 124 -2.42 18.03 -18.64
CA ASP A 124 -3.11 19.34 -18.71
C ASP A 124 -4.17 19.46 -17.62
N LEU A 125 -3.71 19.31 -16.38
CA LEU A 125 -4.49 19.48 -15.16
C LEU A 125 -4.14 20.82 -14.52
N SER A 126 -5.15 21.56 -14.11
CA SER A 126 -5.04 22.82 -13.38
C SER A 126 -5.64 22.65 -11.99
N GLY A 127 -5.05 23.32 -11.00
CA GLY A 127 -5.55 23.33 -9.62
C GLY A 127 -5.47 24.74 -9.05
N ASP A 128 -6.50 25.16 -8.33
CA ASP A 128 -6.53 26.43 -7.62
C ASP A 128 -5.92 26.29 -6.20
N SER A 129 -6.01 27.34 -5.39
CA SER A 129 -5.57 27.37 -4.01
C SER A 129 -6.30 26.33 -3.13
N PHE A 130 -5.58 25.83 -2.12
CA PHE A 130 -6.16 24.95 -1.11
C PHE A 130 -7.02 25.75 -0.13
N ASN A 131 -8.23 25.28 0.12
CA ASN A 131 -9.07 25.73 1.21
C ASN A 131 -9.01 24.69 2.34
N ALA A 132 -8.63 25.11 3.55
CA ALA A 132 -8.53 24.24 4.71
C ALA A 132 -9.49 24.69 5.80
N ASP A 133 -10.36 23.79 6.27
CA ASP A 133 -11.30 24.03 7.36
C ASP A 133 -11.44 22.77 8.24
N GLY A 134 -11.37 22.97 9.55
CA GLY A 134 -11.82 21.99 10.55
C GLY A 134 -11.26 20.56 10.46
N GLY A 135 -10.06 20.36 9.90
CA GLY A 135 -9.47 19.02 9.72
C GLY A 135 -9.71 18.39 8.34
N THR A 136 -10.30 19.15 7.42
CA THR A 136 -10.41 18.84 5.99
C THR A 136 -9.69 19.88 5.16
N ALA A 137 -9.23 19.49 3.98
CA ALA A 137 -8.80 20.43 2.96
C ALA A 137 -9.43 20.06 1.64
N SER A 138 -9.68 21.05 0.79
CA SER A 138 -10.20 20.86 -0.57
C SER A 138 -9.46 21.74 -1.55
N GLN A 139 -9.35 21.27 -2.79
CA GLN A 139 -8.76 22.02 -3.91
C GLN A 139 -9.71 21.94 -5.11
N GLU A 140 -10.01 23.07 -5.75
CA GLU A 140 -10.70 23.06 -7.04
C GLU A 140 -9.73 22.67 -8.15
N MET A 141 -10.14 21.74 -9.00
CA MET A 141 -9.34 21.13 -10.05
C MET A 141 -10.04 21.24 -11.40
N GLY A 142 -9.26 21.33 -12.47
CA GLY A 142 -9.72 21.41 -13.84
C GLY A 142 -8.83 20.61 -14.79
N CYS A 143 -9.36 20.26 -15.96
CA CYS A 143 -8.58 19.66 -17.03
C CYS A 143 -8.79 20.47 -18.31
N ASN A 144 -7.75 21.07 -18.87
CA ASN A 144 -7.92 21.91 -20.06
C ASN A 144 -8.07 21.06 -21.35
N ALA A 145 -7.71 19.77 -21.30
CA ALA A 145 -7.89 18.86 -22.45
C ALA A 145 -9.35 18.47 -22.72
N CYS A 146 -10.20 18.41 -21.68
CA CYS A 146 -11.62 18.05 -21.83
C CYS A 146 -12.59 19.02 -21.13
N GLU A 147 -12.07 20.11 -20.58
CA GLU A 147 -12.81 21.18 -19.89
C GLU A 147 -13.59 20.74 -18.65
N ALA A 148 -13.32 19.53 -18.12
CA ALA A 148 -13.93 19.07 -16.88
C ALA A 148 -13.39 19.84 -15.67
N SER A 149 -14.26 20.11 -14.69
CA SER A 149 -13.91 20.66 -13.38
C SER A 149 -14.43 19.75 -12.26
N TRP A 150 -13.67 19.64 -11.17
CA TRP A 150 -14.02 18.85 -9.99
C TRP A 150 -13.34 19.43 -8.74
N SER A 151 -13.60 18.86 -7.56
CA SER A 151 -12.93 19.25 -6.32
C SER A 151 -12.24 18.03 -5.71
N ASP A 152 -10.94 18.16 -5.45
CA ASP A 152 -10.20 17.21 -4.65
C ASP A 152 -10.50 17.44 -3.18
N VAL A 153 -10.69 16.36 -2.43
CA VAL A 153 -10.97 16.40 -0.99
C VAL A 153 -9.90 15.58 -0.27
N TYR A 154 -9.23 16.23 0.68
CA TYR A 154 -8.14 15.68 1.45
C TYR A 154 -8.57 15.47 2.89
N VAL A 155 -8.07 14.37 3.45
CA VAL A 155 -8.24 14.02 4.87
C VAL A 155 -6.88 13.99 5.54
N LEU A 156 -6.81 14.43 6.80
CA LEU A 156 -5.60 14.33 7.60
C LEU A 156 -5.27 12.84 7.83
N ALA A 157 -4.18 12.36 7.23
CA ALA A 157 -3.75 10.97 7.36
C ALA A 157 -2.88 10.73 8.62
N GLY A 158 -2.28 11.78 9.19
CA GLY A 158 -1.43 11.69 10.37
C GLY A 158 -0.53 12.92 10.56
N TYR A 159 0.40 12.83 11.50
CA TYR A 159 1.45 13.82 11.74
C TYR A 159 2.80 13.11 11.97
N SER A 160 3.90 13.80 11.69
CA SER A 160 5.27 13.29 11.89
C SER A 160 6.23 14.44 12.17
N ASN A 161 7.40 14.15 12.76
CA ASN A 161 8.43 15.15 13.08
C ASN A 161 7.90 16.28 13.98
N LEU A 162 7.08 15.94 14.97
CA LEU A 162 6.69 16.91 15.99
C LEU A 162 7.94 17.33 16.78
N GLU A 163 8.30 18.61 16.71
CA GLU A 163 9.37 19.20 17.52
C GLU A 163 8.76 19.88 18.76
N GLY A 164 9.34 19.59 19.93
CA GLY A 164 8.83 20.09 21.22
C GLY A 164 7.66 19.26 21.79
N GLY A 165 6.93 19.87 22.72
CA GLY A 165 5.80 19.24 23.42
C GLY A 165 6.10 18.89 24.88
N VAL A 166 5.17 18.18 25.52
CA VAL A 166 5.30 17.72 26.90
C VAL A 166 6.21 16.49 26.95
N SER A 167 7.34 16.61 27.64
CA SER A 167 8.28 15.53 27.93
C SER A 167 7.76 14.67 29.07
N ILE A 168 6.97 13.64 28.71
CA ILE A 168 6.44 12.67 29.67
C ILE A 168 7.59 11.95 30.41
N LYS A 169 8.72 11.74 29.74
CA LYS A 169 9.90 11.12 30.33
C LYS A 169 10.50 11.96 31.46
N ASP A 170 10.60 13.27 31.27
CA ASP A 170 11.16 14.16 32.30
C ASP A 170 10.18 14.30 33.47
N VAL A 171 8.88 14.40 33.18
CA VAL A 171 7.81 14.32 34.18
C VAL A 171 7.91 13.04 35.03
N ASP A 172 8.02 11.88 34.39
CA ASP A 172 8.12 10.59 35.08
C ASP A 172 9.40 10.50 35.91
N SER A 173 10.52 11.01 35.38
CA SER A 173 11.80 11.02 36.10
C SER A 173 11.72 11.85 37.38
N ALA A 174 11.12 13.04 37.33
CA ALA A 174 10.92 13.88 38.51
C ALA A 174 9.95 13.24 39.52
N VAL A 175 8.84 12.67 39.05
CA VAL A 175 7.85 12.00 39.93
C VAL A 175 8.45 10.79 40.65
N GLU A 176 9.22 9.96 39.95
CA GLU A 176 9.86 8.78 40.54
C GLU A 176 10.97 9.18 41.53
N ASP A 177 11.70 10.27 41.28
CA ASP A 177 12.65 10.82 42.26
C ASP A 177 11.93 11.24 43.56
N VAL A 178 10.84 12.03 43.46
CA VAL A 178 10.04 12.44 44.63
C VAL A 178 9.54 11.22 45.40
N LYS A 179 9.01 10.19 44.71
CA LYS A 179 8.52 8.96 45.36
C LYS A 179 9.64 8.16 46.02
N SER A 180 10.81 8.10 45.40
CA SER A 180 11.98 7.44 45.97
C SER A 180 12.42 8.14 47.25
N ARG A 181 12.53 9.48 47.22
CA ARG A 181 12.88 10.30 48.39
C ARG A 181 11.83 10.19 49.49
N SER A 182 10.54 10.21 49.14
CA SER A 182 9.45 10.09 50.12
C SER A 182 9.53 8.77 50.89
N LYS A 183 9.84 7.67 50.20
CA LYS A 183 10.07 6.35 50.81
C LYS A 183 11.35 6.31 51.65
N GLN A 184 12.44 6.92 51.17
CA GLN A 184 13.73 6.92 51.85
C GLN A 184 13.70 7.73 53.16
N TYR A 185 13.05 8.90 53.14
CA TYR A 185 13.03 9.84 54.25
C TYR A 185 11.74 9.78 55.07
N GLY A 186 10.75 8.99 54.66
CA GLY A 186 9.51 8.75 55.41
C GLY A 186 8.54 9.94 55.41
N PHE A 187 8.52 10.75 54.33
CA PHE A 187 7.51 11.80 54.16
C PHE A 187 6.42 11.38 53.19
N SER A 188 5.26 12.06 53.26
CA SER A 188 4.14 11.87 52.33
C SER A 188 3.83 13.18 51.62
N VAL A 189 3.59 13.14 50.31
CA VAL A 189 3.18 14.31 49.54
C VAL A 189 1.69 14.56 49.77
N THR A 190 1.34 15.74 50.30
CA THR A 190 -0.02 16.07 50.73
C THR A 190 -0.46 17.40 50.11
N GLY A 191 -1.32 17.33 49.10
CA GLY A 191 -1.87 18.52 48.44
C GLY A 191 -0.96 19.10 47.36
N GLU A 192 -1.52 20.02 46.58
CA GLU A 192 -0.91 20.54 45.34
C GLU A 192 0.33 21.42 45.60
N GLU A 193 0.28 22.29 46.62
CA GLU A 193 1.41 23.18 46.96
C GLU A 193 2.64 22.39 47.41
N HIS A 194 2.45 21.45 48.34
CA HIS A 194 3.51 20.57 48.80
C HIS A 194 4.08 19.71 47.65
N ALA A 195 3.21 19.21 46.75
CA ALA A 195 3.64 18.46 45.57
C ALA A 195 4.51 19.29 44.62
N LYS A 196 4.19 20.58 44.43
CA LYS A 196 5.01 21.49 43.61
C LYS A 196 6.38 21.75 44.24
N GLU A 197 6.42 22.02 45.53
CA GLU A 197 7.65 22.29 46.29
C GLU A 197 8.62 21.10 46.19
N VAL A 198 8.16 19.88 46.50
CA VAL A 198 9.04 18.70 46.42
C VAL A 198 9.45 18.37 44.98
N LEU A 199 8.61 18.71 43.99
CA LEU A 199 8.92 18.51 42.59
C LEU A 199 9.99 19.49 42.10
N GLU A 200 9.94 20.75 42.54
CA GLU A 200 10.95 21.77 42.23
C GLU A 200 12.33 21.33 42.71
N GLU A 201 12.42 20.81 43.94
CA GLU A 201 13.66 20.21 44.44
C GLU A 201 14.14 19.03 43.58
N SER A 202 13.24 18.16 43.13
CA SER A 202 13.60 17.03 42.25
C SER A 202 14.07 17.50 40.88
N CYS A 203 13.48 18.55 40.33
CA CYS A 203 13.92 19.16 39.07
C CYS A 203 15.35 19.71 39.20
N ASP A 204 15.65 20.42 40.29
CA ASP A 204 16.99 20.93 40.58
C ASP A 204 18.02 19.80 40.72
N ILE A 205 17.67 18.70 41.40
CA ILE A 205 18.53 17.51 41.57
C ILE A 205 18.84 16.86 40.22
N LEU A 206 17.83 16.73 39.35
CA LEU A 206 17.94 16.03 38.07
C LEU A 206 18.43 16.94 36.93
N GLY A 207 18.53 18.26 37.15
CA GLY A 207 18.84 19.23 36.11
C GLY A 207 17.74 19.33 35.05
N LEU A 208 16.48 19.13 35.45
CA LEU A 208 15.31 19.20 34.58
C LEU A 208 14.67 20.58 34.63
N VAL A 209 14.12 21.03 33.50
CA VAL A 209 13.29 22.23 33.43
C VAL A 209 11.93 21.82 32.90
N LEU A 210 10.95 21.74 33.79
CA LEU A 210 9.57 21.40 33.44
C LEU A 210 8.77 22.67 33.14
N SER A 211 8.03 22.66 32.04
CA SER A 211 7.00 23.63 31.71
C SER A 211 5.82 23.56 32.68
N GLU A 212 4.97 24.60 32.69
CA GLU A 212 3.79 24.65 33.56
C GLU A 212 2.85 23.44 33.37
N LEU A 213 2.70 22.95 32.13
CA LEU A 213 1.89 21.77 31.84
C LEU A 213 2.52 20.48 32.39
N GLU A 214 3.84 20.35 32.28
CA GLU A 214 4.59 19.22 32.82
C GLU A 214 4.54 19.20 34.35
N ILE A 215 4.66 20.36 35.00
CA ILE A 215 4.48 20.50 36.46
C ILE A 215 3.07 20.08 36.87
N LYS A 216 2.02 20.57 36.20
CA LYS A 216 0.64 20.17 36.49
C LYS A 216 0.44 18.66 36.36
N LEU A 217 1.02 18.05 35.32
CA LEU A 217 0.94 16.60 35.10
C LEU A 217 1.69 15.82 36.19
N ALA A 218 2.89 16.25 36.55
CA ALA A 218 3.70 15.64 37.60
C ALA A 218 2.99 15.69 38.96
N VAL A 219 2.44 16.86 39.32
CA VAL A 219 1.67 17.04 40.55
C VAL A 219 0.44 16.13 40.58
N ALA A 220 -0.30 16.03 39.48
CA ALA A 220 -1.44 15.12 39.39
C ALA A 220 -1.02 13.64 39.61
N LYS A 221 0.14 13.23 39.09
CA LYS A 221 0.72 11.88 39.29
C LYS A 221 1.23 11.62 40.71
N LEU A 222 1.61 12.66 41.45
CA LEU A 222 2.05 12.53 42.85
C LEU A 222 0.87 12.44 43.82
N LEU A 223 -0.27 13.01 43.46
CA LEU A 223 -1.49 13.03 44.27
C LEU A 223 -2.47 11.89 43.94
N SER A 224 -2.21 11.12 42.90
CA SER A 224 -2.96 9.90 42.52
C SER A 224 -2.45 8.67 43.27
#